data_AF-A0A1V1HZV0-F1
#
_entry.id   AF-A0A1V1HZV0-F1
#
_cell.length_a   1.000
_cell.length_b   1.000
_cell.length_c   1.000
_cell.angle_alpha   90.00
_cell.angle_beta   90.00
_cell.angle_gamma   90.00
#
_symmetry.space_group_name_H-M   'P 1'
#
loop_
_entity.id
_entity.type
_entity.pdbx_description
1 polymer ?
#
loop_
_entity_poly.entity_id
_entity_poly.type
_entity_poly.pdbx_seq_one_letter_code
_entity_poly.pdbx_strand_id
1 'polypeptide(L)'
;MKKNNGKTIVFKQREEHHISKYNFKANEYGKIDFKVIPYPKYKKVLRKGRKFIKVKNLFIILLIILIASFYFLITNKRLSYLIEKKEANSISTSNNSIVSSDDFNTYSKIIESQINILIPLNSEHNIETKAMHKNGSYLYAQGVISSRKNNNLYFDIILKNDKSYSLIVNDTEYIKR
;
A
#
# COMPACT_ATOMS: atom_id res chain seq x y z
N MET A 1 56.04 -9.16 -57.09
CA MET A 1 56.50 -8.52 -55.83
C MET A 1 55.29 -7.90 -55.14
N LYS A 2 54.85 -8.42 -53.99
CA LYS A 2 53.80 -7.80 -53.16
C LYS A 2 54.48 -6.88 -52.15
N LYS A 3 54.11 -5.60 -52.10
CA LYS A 3 54.32 -4.71 -50.96
C LYS A 3 53.08 -3.84 -50.78
N ASN A 4 52.43 -4.02 -49.64
CA ASN A 4 51.31 -3.22 -49.16
C ASN A 4 51.79 -2.19 -48.14
N ASN A 5 50.99 -1.13 -48.02
CA ASN A 5 50.76 -0.24 -46.87
C ASN A 5 51.49 1.12 -46.83
N GLY A 6 50.71 2.16 -47.15
CA GLY A 6 50.84 3.51 -46.59
C GLY A 6 49.43 4.13 -46.48
N LYS A 7 48.88 4.21 -45.27
CA LYS A 7 47.57 4.81 -44.95
C LYS A 7 47.61 6.33 -45.13
N THR A 8 46.58 6.93 -45.75
CA THR A 8 46.01 8.21 -45.27
C THR A 8 44.56 8.37 -45.76
N ILE A 9 43.65 8.74 -44.86
CA ILE A 9 42.27 9.10 -45.19
C ILE A 9 42.28 10.58 -45.60
N VAL A 10 41.82 10.91 -46.81
CA VAL A 10 41.66 12.30 -47.24
C VAL A 10 40.21 12.73 -46.99
N PHE A 11 40.02 13.59 -45.99
CA PHE A 11 38.86 14.50 -45.87
C PHE A 11 39.33 15.84 -46.48
N LYS A 12 38.60 16.71 -47.20
CA LYS A 12 37.18 17.06 -47.34
C LYS A 12 37.10 18.17 -48.42
N GLN A 13 35.99 18.31 -49.15
CA GLN A 13 35.39 19.64 -49.36
C GLN A 13 33.88 19.49 -49.61
N ARG A 14 33.09 20.34 -48.94
CA ARG A 14 31.63 20.38 -49.10
C ARG A 14 31.36 21.38 -50.23
N GLU A 15 30.95 20.91 -51.39
CA GLU A 15 30.49 21.81 -52.45
C GLU A 15 29.17 22.46 -52.03
N GLU A 16 29.09 23.77 -52.31
CA GLU A 16 28.07 24.70 -51.85
C GLU A 16 26.68 24.30 -52.37
N HIS A 17 25.70 24.17 -51.47
CA HIS A 17 24.30 24.05 -51.86
C HIS A 17 23.76 25.41 -52.27
N HIS A 18 23.88 25.74 -53.55
CA HIS A 18 22.97 26.69 -54.20
C HIS A 18 22.62 26.19 -55.60
N ILE A 19 21.31 26.25 -55.92
CA ILE A 19 20.66 26.42 -57.24
C ILE A 19 19.36 25.60 -57.27
N SER A 20 18.24 26.32 -57.37
CA SER A 20 16.87 25.85 -57.53
C SER A 20 16.71 24.98 -58.78
N LYS A 21 15.96 23.88 -58.67
CA LYS A 21 15.89 22.82 -59.69
C LYS A 21 14.79 23.00 -60.75
N TYR A 22 14.41 24.24 -61.10
CA TYR A 22 13.37 24.46 -62.10
C TYR A 22 13.76 25.58 -63.09
N ASN A 23 14.06 25.17 -64.33
CA ASN A 23 14.20 26.04 -65.48
C ASN A 23 12.94 25.88 -66.35
N PHE A 24 12.05 26.88 -66.37
CA PHE A 24 10.89 26.88 -67.27
C PHE A 24 11.30 27.51 -68.61
N LYS A 25 11.15 26.75 -69.71
CA LYS A 25 11.25 27.28 -71.08
C LYS A 25 9.85 27.49 -71.63
N ALA A 26 9.56 28.70 -72.08
CA ALA A 26 8.36 29.00 -72.88
C ALA A 26 8.67 28.77 -74.36
N ASN A 27 7.74 28.19 -75.12
CA ASN A 27 7.89 27.98 -76.56
C ASN A 27 7.22 29.11 -77.35
N GLU A 28 7.79 29.45 -78.50
CA GLU A 28 7.56 30.64 -79.36
C GLU A 28 6.17 30.79 -80.01
N TYR A 29 5.24 29.87 -79.79
CA TYR A 29 3.87 29.95 -80.34
C TYR A 29 2.77 29.87 -79.27
N GLY A 30 3.05 30.38 -78.07
CA GLY A 30 2.05 30.92 -77.14
C GLY A 30 0.94 29.99 -76.62
N LYS A 31 0.93 28.70 -76.98
CA LYS A 31 -0.01 27.70 -76.47
C LYS A 31 0.73 26.39 -76.27
N ILE A 32 1.11 26.15 -75.03
CA ILE A 32 1.58 24.82 -74.61
C ILE A 32 0.38 24.09 -74.04
N ASP A 33 -0.27 23.30 -74.90
CA ASP A 33 -1.47 22.54 -74.56
C ASP A 33 -1.07 21.29 -73.80
N PHE A 34 -0.80 21.44 -72.50
CA PHE A 34 -0.70 20.31 -71.60
C PHE A 34 -2.07 20.07 -70.99
N LYS A 35 -2.73 18.99 -71.40
CA LYS A 35 -3.81 18.40 -70.61
C LYS A 35 -3.21 17.88 -69.31
N VAL A 36 -3.03 18.79 -68.35
CA VAL A 36 -2.58 18.48 -66.99
C VAL A 36 -3.72 17.73 -66.33
N ILE A 37 -3.60 16.41 -66.23
CA ILE A 37 -4.43 15.63 -65.30
C ILE A 37 -3.98 16.09 -63.92
N PRO A 38 -4.80 16.82 -63.14
CA PRO A 38 -4.38 17.22 -61.81
C PRO A 38 -4.25 15.95 -60.99
N TYR A 39 -3.03 15.62 -60.56
CA TYR A 39 -2.82 14.63 -59.52
C TYR A 39 -3.75 15.01 -58.36
N PRO A 40 -4.59 14.11 -57.84
CA PRO A 40 -5.40 14.45 -56.70
C PRO A 40 -4.43 14.92 -55.62
N LYS A 41 -4.51 16.20 -55.26
CA LYS A 41 -3.85 16.70 -54.07
C LYS A 41 -4.54 15.97 -52.93
N TYR A 42 -4.07 14.76 -52.61
CA TYR A 42 -4.19 14.25 -51.28
C TYR A 42 -3.47 15.30 -50.44
N LYS A 43 -4.25 16.28 -49.96
CA LYS A 43 -3.92 17.05 -48.79
C LYS A 43 -3.60 15.98 -47.78
N LYS A 44 -2.31 15.72 -47.54
CA LYS A 44 -1.90 15.01 -46.35
C LYS A 44 -2.60 15.79 -45.26
N VAL A 45 -3.66 15.21 -44.70
CA VAL A 45 -4.29 15.77 -43.54
C VAL A 45 -3.13 15.81 -42.56
N LEU A 46 -2.61 17.00 -42.30
CA LEU A 46 -1.74 17.22 -41.17
C LEU A 46 -2.62 16.82 -40.00
N ARG A 47 -2.57 15.53 -39.64
CA ARG A 47 -3.09 15.02 -38.38
C ARG A 47 -2.54 16.01 -37.40
N LYS A 48 -3.42 16.83 -36.81
CA LYS A 48 -3.05 17.91 -35.90
C LYS A 48 -2.02 17.28 -34.97
N GLY A 49 -0.74 17.60 -35.20
CA GLY A 49 0.33 17.03 -34.40
C GLY A 49 -0.04 17.36 -32.97
N ARG A 50 0.09 16.40 -32.05
CA ARG A 50 -0.17 16.68 -30.63
C ARG A 50 0.58 17.95 -30.31
N LYS A 51 -0.15 19.00 -29.95
CA LYS A 51 0.44 20.28 -29.58
C LYS A 51 1.30 19.97 -28.37
N PHE A 52 2.62 19.89 -28.56
CA PHE A 52 3.53 19.76 -27.45
C PHE A 52 3.27 20.97 -26.55
N ILE A 53 2.71 20.71 -25.37
CA ILE A 53 2.52 21.73 -24.35
C ILE A 53 3.90 22.33 -24.13
N LYS A 54 4.02 23.65 -24.35
CA LYS A 54 5.29 24.36 -24.23
C LYS A 54 5.90 23.98 -22.87
N VAL A 55 7.13 23.44 -22.89
CA VAL A 55 7.81 22.80 -21.75
C VAL A 55 7.82 23.69 -20.49
N LYS A 56 7.72 25.02 -20.66
CA LYS A 56 7.59 25.98 -19.57
C LYS A 56 6.38 25.73 -18.65
N ASN A 57 5.25 25.27 -19.18
CA ASN A 57 4.07 24.96 -18.37
C ASN A 57 4.14 23.57 -17.73
N LEU A 58 4.97 22.67 -18.30
CA LEU A 58 5.16 21.33 -17.74
C LEU A 58 5.90 21.39 -16.40
N PHE A 59 6.90 22.27 -16.27
CA PHE A 59 7.60 22.49 -15.01
C PHE A 59 6.67 23.00 -13.90
N ILE A 60 5.74 23.91 -14.23
CA ILE A 60 4.76 24.43 -13.27
C ILE A 60 3.81 23.33 -12.82
N ILE A 61 3.31 22.51 -13.75
CA ILE A 61 2.43 21.38 -13.44
C ILE A 61 3.17 20.34 -12.56
N LEU A 62 4.44 20.05 -12.88
CA LEU A 62 5.27 19.13 -12.11
C LEU A 62 5.57 19.65 -10.70
N LEU A 63 5.79 20.96 -10.55
CA LEU A 63 5.98 21.60 -9.26
C LEU A 63 4.71 21.52 -8.40
N ILE A 64 3.53 21.75 -8.99
CA ILE A 64 2.25 21.62 -8.29
C ILE A 64 2.03 20.19 -7.80
N ILE A 65 2.34 19.20 -8.63
CA ILE A 65 2.24 17.77 -8.26
C ILE A 65 3.20 17.44 -7.11
N LEU A 66 4.43 17.97 -7.14
CA LEU A 66 5.42 17.76 -6.09
C LEU A 66 4.92 18.32 -4.74
N ILE A 67 4.44 19.57 -4.73
CA ILE A 67 3.92 20.24 -3.54
C ILE A 67 2.68 19.51 -2.99
N ALA A 68 1.76 19.10 -3.88
CA ALA A 68 0.58 18.34 -3.49
C ALA A 68 0.96 16.98 -2.87
N SER A 69 1.94 16.26 -3.44
CA SER A 69 2.41 14.98 -2.89
C SER A 69 3.06 15.16 -1.51
N PHE A 70 3.82 16.24 -1.32
CA PHE A 70 4.48 16.54 -0.06
C PHE A 70 3.47 16.92 1.02
N TYR A 71 2.45 17.72 0.66
CA TYR A 71 1.35 18.05 1.56
C TYR A 71 0.53 16.82 1.95
N PHE A 72 0.26 15.91 0.99
CA PHE A 72 -0.38 14.62 1.23
C PHE A 72 0.44 13.73 2.17
N LEU A 73 1.76 13.67 2.03
CA LEU A 73 2.64 12.92 2.93
C LEU A 73 2.64 13.48 4.36
N ILE A 74 2.65 14.80 4.54
CA ILE A 74 2.64 15.43 5.87
C ILE A 74 1.28 15.23 6.56
N THR A 75 0.19 15.45 5.82
CA THR A 75 -1.17 15.29 6.35
C THR A 75 -1.46 13.83 6.66
N ASN A 76 -1.05 12.88 5.81
CA ASN A 76 -1.18 11.47 6.10
C ASN A 76 -0.30 11.04 7.26
N LYS A 77 0.95 11.49 7.40
CA LYS A 77 1.75 11.11 8.60
C LYS A 77 1.08 11.53 9.91
N ARG A 78 0.46 12.72 9.93
CA ARG A 78 -0.32 13.18 11.10
C ARG A 78 -1.62 12.39 11.27
N LEU A 79 -2.29 12.04 10.18
CA LEU A 79 -3.50 11.22 10.19
C LEU A 79 -3.18 9.78 10.62
N SER A 80 -2.09 9.18 10.14
CA SER A 80 -1.57 7.88 10.55
C SER A 80 -1.31 7.84 12.05
N TYR A 81 -0.65 8.87 12.61
CA TYR A 81 -0.44 8.98 14.07
C TYR A 81 -1.76 9.09 14.86
N LEU A 82 -2.79 9.71 14.30
CA LEU A 82 -4.12 9.80 14.92
C LEU A 82 -4.99 8.55 14.69
N ILE A 83 -4.81 7.85 13.57
CA ILE A 83 -5.46 6.58 13.22
C ILE A 83 -4.85 5.42 14.02
N GLU A 84 -3.53 5.40 14.23
CA GLU A 84 -2.85 4.46 15.15
C GLU A 84 -3.44 4.56 16.56
N LYS A 85 -3.86 5.77 16.96
CA LYS A 85 -4.51 6.00 18.26
C LYS A 85 -5.98 5.59 18.30
N LYS A 86 -6.63 5.36 17.15
CA LYS A 86 -8.07 5.09 17.08
C LYS A 86 -8.48 3.74 16.48
N GLU A 87 -7.58 3.00 15.83
CA GLU A 87 -7.96 1.70 15.27
C GLU A 87 -6.73 0.80 15.02
N ALA A 88 -5.92 0.57 16.05
CA ALA A 88 -5.07 -0.60 16.07
C ALA A 88 -5.91 -1.84 16.43
N ASN A 89 -6.81 -2.25 15.53
CA ASN A 89 -6.98 -3.67 15.29
C ASN A 89 -5.74 -4.13 14.53
N SER A 90 -4.58 -4.06 15.20
CA SER A 90 -3.42 -4.77 14.73
C SER A 90 -3.84 -6.23 14.72
N ILE A 91 -3.77 -6.85 13.55
CA ILE A 91 -3.42 -8.26 13.49
C ILE A 91 -2.08 -8.31 14.22
N SER A 92 -2.15 -8.52 15.52
CA SER A 92 -1.02 -8.86 16.33
C SER A 92 -0.43 -10.07 15.64
N THR A 93 0.72 -9.89 14.98
CA THR A 93 1.74 -10.91 15.07
C THR A 93 1.77 -11.29 16.54
N SER A 94 1.23 -12.47 16.85
CA SER A 94 1.17 -13.01 18.20
C SER A 94 2.61 -13.03 18.67
N ASN A 95 3.02 -11.97 19.37
CA ASN A 95 4.17 -12.05 20.23
C ASN A 95 3.73 -13.10 21.22
N ASN A 96 4.21 -14.33 21.00
CA ASN A 96 3.99 -15.45 21.87
C ASN A 96 4.81 -15.20 23.14
N SER A 97 4.54 -14.09 23.84
CA SER A 97 4.99 -13.88 25.18
C SER A 97 4.12 -14.80 26.03
N ILE A 98 4.57 -16.05 26.12
CA ILE A 98 4.26 -16.91 27.25
C ILE A 98 4.35 -16.02 28.47
N VAL A 99 3.23 -15.90 29.19
CA VAL A 99 3.13 -15.04 30.37
C VAL A 99 4.17 -15.55 31.38
N SER A 100 4.94 -14.64 31.98
CA SER A 100 5.90 -15.01 33.02
C SER A 100 5.17 -15.72 34.18
N SER A 101 5.86 -16.58 34.93
CA SER A 101 5.22 -17.33 36.04
C SER A 101 4.58 -16.41 37.09
N ASP A 102 5.21 -15.27 37.36
CA ASP A 102 4.74 -14.31 38.37
C ASP A 102 3.50 -13.55 37.88
N ASP A 103 3.50 -13.15 36.61
CA ASP A 103 2.33 -12.55 35.97
C ASP A 103 1.17 -13.55 35.88
N PHE A 104 1.46 -14.82 35.57
CA PHE A 104 0.46 -15.88 35.48
C PHE A 104 -0.28 -16.06 36.80
N ASN A 105 0.45 -16.11 37.92
CA ASN A 105 -0.13 -16.23 39.26
C ASN A 105 -0.98 -14.99 39.61
N THR A 106 -0.48 -13.81 39.28
CA THR A 106 -1.18 -12.55 39.55
C THR A 106 -2.50 -12.48 38.80
N TYR A 107 -2.48 -12.77 37.50
CA TYR A 107 -3.67 -12.77 36.66
C TYR A 107 -4.63 -13.91 37.01
N SER A 108 -4.13 -15.07 37.42
CA SER A 108 -5.00 -16.17 37.88
C SER A 108 -5.84 -15.77 39.09
N LYS A 109 -5.26 -15.05 40.06
CA LYS A 109 -6.01 -14.50 41.20
C LYS A 109 -7.05 -13.46 40.78
N ILE A 110 -6.72 -12.61 39.79
CA ILE A 110 -7.66 -11.63 39.25
C ILE A 110 -8.85 -12.34 38.59
N ILE A 111 -8.58 -13.36 37.77
CA ILE A 111 -9.61 -14.17 37.09
C ILE A 111 -10.50 -14.88 38.12
N GLU A 112 -9.91 -15.54 39.11
CA GLU A 112 -10.63 -16.23 40.19
C GLU A 112 -11.59 -15.28 40.90
N SER A 113 -11.11 -14.08 41.29
CA SER A 113 -11.93 -13.05 41.92
C SER A 113 -13.09 -12.60 41.02
N GLN A 114 -12.83 -12.34 39.74
CA GLN A 114 -13.87 -11.90 38.79
C GLN A 114 -14.94 -12.97 38.56
N ILE A 115 -14.54 -14.24 38.41
CA ILE A 115 -15.48 -15.34 38.23
C ILE A 115 -16.34 -15.52 39.49
N ASN A 116 -15.76 -15.47 40.69
CA ASN A 116 -16.50 -15.57 41.95
C ASN A 116 -17.53 -14.43 42.16
N ILE A 117 -17.27 -13.24 41.62
CA ILE A 117 -18.22 -12.12 41.65
C ILE A 117 -19.42 -12.37 40.73
N LEU A 118 -19.18 -12.95 39.55
CA LEU A 118 -20.19 -13.09 38.50
C LEU A 118 -21.00 -14.37 38.64
N ILE A 119 -20.36 -15.44 39.09
CA ILE A 119 -20.95 -16.75 39.29
C ILE A 119 -20.88 -17.03 40.79
N PRO A 120 -22.02 -17.11 41.49
CA PRO A 120 -22.05 -17.42 42.91
C PRO A 120 -21.63 -18.88 43.11
N LEU A 121 -20.33 -19.10 43.21
CA LEU A 121 -19.73 -20.40 43.44
C LEU A 121 -19.70 -20.66 44.95
N ASN A 122 -20.26 -21.79 45.37
CA ASN A 122 -20.11 -22.26 46.76
C ASN A 122 -18.65 -22.66 47.03
N SER A 123 -18.23 -22.68 48.30
CA SER A 123 -16.87 -23.04 48.75
C SER A 123 -16.36 -24.42 48.32
N GLU A 124 -17.21 -25.24 47.72
CA GLU A 124 -16.86 -26.54 47.13
C GLU A 124 -16.23 -26.43 45.73
N HIS A 125 -16.24 -25.25 45.13
CA HIS A 125 -15.72 -25.01 43.78
C HIS A 125 -14.30 -24.45 43.84
N ASN A 126 -13.42 -24.98 43.00
CA ASN A 126 -12.06 -24.48 42.81
C ASN A 126 -11.86 -24.02 41.37
N ILE A 127 -11.34 -22.81 41.19
CA ILE A 127 -11.11 -22.19 39.89
C ILE A 127 -9.63 -22.30 39.59
N GLU A 128 -9.28 -22.94 38.47
CA GLU A 128 -7.90 -23.11 38.04
C GLU A 128 -7.72 -22.61 36.61
N THR A 129 -6.87 -21.61 36.43
CA THR A 129 -6.44 -21.16 35.11
C THR A 129 -5.42 -22.14 34.54
N LYS A 130 -5.66 -22.67 33.33
CA LYS A 130 -4.82 -23.68 32.68
C LYS A 130 -3.84 -23.09 31.69
N ALA A 131 -4.27 -22.11 30.91
CA ALA A 131 -3.42 -21.44 29.94
C ALA A 131 -3.75 -19.96 29.84
N MET A 132 -2.74 -19.17 29.50
CA MET A 132 -2.84 -17.72 29.43
C MET A 132 -1.93 -17.17 28.34
N HIS A 133 -2.45 -16.24 27.57
CA HIS A 133 -1.74 -15.57 26.49
C HIS A 133 -2.00 -14.07 26.56
N LYS A 134 -0.94 -13.27 26.55
CA LYS A 134 -1.04 -11.80 26.57
C LYS A 134 -0.70 -11.24 25.20
N ASN A 135 -1.51 -10.29 24.76
CA ASN A 135 -1.34 -9.60 23.50
C ASN A 135 -1.70 -8.12 23.65
N GLY A 136 -0.67 -7.29 23.85
CA GLY A 136 -0.84 -5.88 24.14
C GLY A 136 -1.65 -5.66 25.43
N SER A 137 -2.78 -4.97 25.30
CA SER A 137 -3.70 -4.68 26.41
C SER A 137 -4.70 -5.82 26.71
N TYR A 138 -4.72 -6.85 25.88
CA TYR A 138 -5.60 -8.01 26.05
C TYR A 138 -4.87 -9.19 26.67
N LEU A 139 -5.57 -9.90 27.54
CA LEU A 139 -5.15 -11.17 28.12
C LEU A 139 -6.24 -12.20 27.85
N TYR A 140 -5.87 -13.30 27.23
CA TYR A 140 -6.74 -14.42 26.96
C TYR A 140 -6.37 -15.54 27.93
N ALA A 141 -7.35 -16.08 28.64
CA ALA A 141 -7.12 -17.17 29.56
C ALA A 141 -8.23 -18.20 29.47
N GLN A 142 -7.86 -19.46 29.66
CA GLN A 142 -8.77 -20.60 29.69
C GLN A 142 -8.52 -21.40 30.96
N GLY A 143 -9.56 -21.99 31.52
CA GLY A 143 -9.44 -22.76 32.73
C GLY A 143 -10.65 -23.61 33.07
N VAL A 144 -10.64 -24.14 34.29
CA VAL A 144 -11.65 -25.07 34.79
C VAL A 144 -12.16 -24.60 36.14
N ILE A 145 -13.48 -24.62 36.31
CA ILE A 145 -14.16 -24.54 37.59
C ILE A 145 -14.51 -25.98 37.97
N SER A 146 -13.74 -26.54 38.89
CA SER A 146 -13.94 -27.91 39.38
C SER A 146 -14.84 -27.90 40.62
N SER A 147 -15.66 -28.93 40.77
CA SER A 147 -16.49 -29.17 41.96
C SER A 147 -16.20 -30.56 42.51
N ARG A 148 -16.33 -30.76 43.83
CA ARG A 148 -16.15 -32.08 44.48
C ARG A 148 -17.08 -33.18 43.91
N LYS A 149 -18.15 -32.80 43.21
CA LYS A 149 -19.13 -33.70 42.61
C LYS A 149 -18.81 -34.11 41.16
N ASN A 150 -17.58 -33.92 40.68
CA ASN A 150 -17.10 -34.24 39.32
C ASN A 150 -17.78 -33.48 38.17
N ASN A 151 -18.49 -32.38 38.46
CA ASN A 151 -19.02 -31.50 37.42
C ASN A 151 -18.04 -30.34 37.17
N ASN A 152 -17.14 -30.57 36.21
CA ASN A 152 -16.22 -29.53 35.77
C ASN A 152 -16.90 -28.60 34.76
N LEU A 153 -16.78 -27.29 34.98
CA LEU A 153 -17.14 -26.28 34.00
C LEU A 153 -15.87 -25.71 33.40
N TYR A 154 -15.87 -25.44 32.10
CA TYR A 154 -14.76 -24.82 31.41
C TYR A 154 -15.07 -23.35 31.18
N PHE A 155 -14.08 -22.50 31.37
CA PHE A 155 -14.23 -21.07 31.13
C PHE A 155 -13.17 -20.55 30.18
N ASP A 156 -13.60 -19.59 29.37
CA ASP A 156 -12.75 -18.73 28.57
C ASP A 156 -13.00 -17.28 28.99
N ILE A 157 -11.93 -16.57 29.35
CA ILE A 157 -11.99 -15.18 29.80
C ILE A 157 -11.01 -14.32 29.02
N ILE A 158 -11.49 -13.15 28.62
CA ILE A 158 -10.67 -12.09 28.03
C ILE A 158 -10.62 -10.93 29.01
N LEU A 159 -9.43 -10.53 29.41
CA LEU A 159 -9.21 -9.28 30.15
C LEU A 159 -8.71 -8.19 29.20
N LYS A 160 -9.16 -6.95 29.42
CA LYS A 160 -8.63 -5.76 28.78
C LYS A 160 -8.22 -4.76 29.86
N ASN A 161 -6.94 -4.40 29.92
CA ASN A 161 -6.39 -3.58 31.03
C ASN A 161 -6.80 -4.14 32.41
N ASP A 162 -6.59 -5.44 32.61
CA ASP A 162 -6.84 -6.18 33.85
C ASP A 162 -8.31 -6.28 34.31
N LYS A 163 -9.27 -5.86 33.47
CA LYS A 163 -10.71 -5.97 33.72
C LYS A 163 -11.37 -6.99 32.79
N SER A 164 -12.39 -7.70 33.28
CA SER A 164 -13.17 -8.64 32.45
C SER A 164 -13.79 -7.92 31.26
N TYR A 165 -13.40 -8.34 30.07
CA TYR A 165 -13.92 -7.86 28.80
C TYR A 165 -14.91 -8.85 28.19
N SER A 166 -14.61 -10.14 28.30
CA SER A 166 -15.53 -11.23 27.96
C SER A 166 -15.33 -12.40 28.91
N LEU A 167 -16.40 -13.11 29.25
CA LEU A 167 -16.37 -14.35 30.05
C LEU A 167 -17.42 -15.30 29.50
N ILE A 168 -16.98 -16.50 29.14
CA ILE A 168 -17.83 -17.61 28.70
C ILE A 168 -17.56 -18.79 29.63
N VAL A 169 -18.60 -19.45 30.13
CA VAL A 169 -18.49 -20.68 30.92
C VAL A 169 -19.44 -21.73 30.34
N ASN A 170 -18.92 -22.88 29.90
CA ASN A 170 -19.69 -23.93 29.21
C ASN A 170 -20.69 -23.36 28.19
N ASP A 171 -20.18 -22.60 27.22
CA ASP A 171 -20.95 -21.96 26.14
C ASP A 171 -21.96 -20.88 26.59
N THR A 172 -22.05 -20.59 27.89
CA THR A 172 -22.88 -19.51 28.43
C THR A 172 -22.04 -18.24 28.54
N GLU A 173 -22.44 -17.20 27.81
CA GLU A 173 -21.77 -15.89 27.83
C GLU A 173 -22.27 -15.04 29.02
N TYR A 174 -21.39 -14.74 29.97
CA TYR A 174 -21.69 -13.93 31.16
C TYR A 174 -21.33 -12.45 30.98
N ILE A 175 -20.28 -12.16 30.20
CA ILE A 175 -19.85 -10.80 29.88
C ILE A 175 -19.54 -10.71 28.39
N LYS A 176 -20.07 -9.64 27.77
CA LYS A 176 -19.74 -9.20 26.42
C LYS A 176 -19.66 -7.69 26.38
N ARG A 177 -18.51 -7.12 26.03
CA ARG A 177 -18.28 -5.68 25.92
C ARG A 177 -17.51 -5.31 24.66
#